data_AF-A0A9W6TZF9-F1
#
_entry.id   AF-A0A9W6TZF9-F1
#
_cell.length_a   1.000
_cell.length_b   1.000
_cell.length_c   1.000
_cell.angle_alpha   90.00
_cell.angle_beta   90.00
_cell.angle_gamma   90.00
#
_symmetry.space_group_name_H-M   'P 1'
#
loop_
_entity.id
_entity.type
_entity.pdbx_description
1 polymer ?
#
loop_
_entity_poly.entity_id
_entity_poly.type
_entity_poly.pdbx_seq_one_letter_code
_entity_poly.pdbx_strand_id
1 'polypeptide(L)'
;MCKSQHHQQLLYFIENIINPNFEFIKLDLNYIGFKNGIYDLSNATFILTADIVENIQVRTYIDSEFKIDNDYAPLLDQYLRFQFDDETIEFIYFMIGRSMTKLNDKFDFMVFLFGEGGSGKSLLMNLVKYSFAHDQVGILSNSHQEQFGLSEYAKKNKFYAVMI
;
A
#
# COMPACT_ATOMS: atom_id res chain seq x y z
N MET A 1 5.97 35.07 12.46
CA MET A 1 5.37 34.04 13.34
C MET A 1 3.87 33.78 13.11
N CYS A 2 3.18 34.40 12.12
CA CYS A 2 1.73 34.16 11.89
C CYS A 2 1.37 33.02 10.91
N LYS A 3 2.32 32.49 10.11
CA LYS A 3 1.99 31.51 9.05
C LYS A 3 1.58 30.12 9.59
N SER A 4 2.09 29.71 10.76
CA SER A 4 1.83 28.37 11.30
C SER A 4 0.42 28.20 11.88
N GLN A 5 -0.11 29.24 12.54
CA GLN A 5 -1.46 29.19 13.14
C GLN A 5 -2.56 29.11 12.08
N HIS A 6 -2.45 29.89 10.99
CA HIS A 6 -3.42 29.82 9.90
C HIS A 6 -3.39 28.47 9.18
N HIS A 7 -2.21 27.86 9.03
CA HIS A 7 -2.07 26.54 8.43
C HIS A 7 -2.72 25.44 9.29
N GLN A 8 -2.50 25.47 10.61
CA GLN A 8 -3.14 24.54 11.54
C GLN A 8 -4.67 24.71 11.60
N GLN A 9 -5.16 25.95 11.55
CA GLN A 9 -6.59 26.23 11.49
C GLN A 9 -7.24 25.75 10.18
N LEU A 10 -6.52 25.86 9.06
CA LEU A 10 -6.94 25.32 7.76
C LEU A 10 -6.99 23.79 7.76
N LEU A 11 -5.97 23.13 8.30
CA LEU A 11 -5.96 21.66 8.45
C LEU A 11 -7.11 21.19 9.36
N TYR A 12 -7.29 21.85 10.50
CA TYR A 12 -8.41 21.55 11.42
C TYR A 12 -9.77 21.75 10.74
N PHE A 13 -9.92 22.80 9.92
CA PHE A 13 -11.14 23.07 9.16
C PHE A 13 -11.40 21.99 8.09
N ILE A 14 -10.38 21.58 7.35
CA ILE A 14 -10.46 20.53 6.32
C ILE A 14 -10.77 19.16 6.97
N GLU A 15 -10.17 18.85 8.11
CA GLU A 15 -10.33 17.55 8.79
C GLU A 15 -11.69 17.40 9.50
N ASN A 16 -12.28 18.50 10.01
CA ASN A 16 -13.42 18.44 10.91
C ASN A 16 -14.74 18.99 10.33
N ILE A 17 -14.71 19.69 9.20
CA ILE A 17 -15.94 20.25 8.61
C ILE A 17 -16.34 19.48 7.37
N ILE A 18 -17.35 18.64 7.52
CA ILE A 18 -18.11 18.06 6.41
C ILE A 18 -19.00 19.19 5.86
N ASN A 19 -18.44 20.02 4.99
CA ASN A 19 -19.18 21.08 4.31
C ASN A 19 -19.93 20.46 3.11
N PRO A 20 -21.22 20.76 2.88
CA PRO A 20 -21.96 20.26 1.71
C PRO A 20 -21.40 20.74 0.37
N ASN A 21 -20.63 21.84 0.37
CA ASN A 21 -19.80 22.28 -0.77
C ASN A 21 -18.39 21.66 -0.74
N PHE A 22 -18.15 20.65 0.11
CA PHE A 22 -16.98 19.76 0.18
C PHE A 22 -17.47 18.31 0.20
N GLU A 23 -18.13 17.87 -0.87
CA GLU A 23 -18.45 16.45 -1.11
C GLU A 23 -17.17 15.60 -1.37
N PHE A 24 -16.00 16.22 -1.29
CA PHE A 24 -14.78 15.85 -1.97
C PHE A 24 -13.67 15.58 -0.97
N ILE A 25 -13.41 14.29 -0.76
CA ILE A 25 -12.14 13.57 -0.99
C ILE A 25 -12.53 12.11 -0.70
N LYS A 26 -13.29 11.49 -1.60
CA LYS A 26 -13.53 10.06 -1.52
C LYS A 26 -12.30 9.40 -2.11
N LEU A 27 -11.49 8.78 -1.25
CA LEU A 27 -10.33 7.99 -1.68
C LEU A 27 -10.79 6.94 -2.68
N ASP A 28 -10.26 7.04 -3.90
CA ASP A 28 -10.43 6.01 -4.89
C ASP A 28 -9.31 4.98 -4.72
N LEU A 29 -9.71 3.79 -4.24
CA LEU A 29 -8.82 2.68 -3.95
C LEU A 29 -8.27 2.01 -5.21
N ASN A 30 -8.80 2.36 -6.38
CA ASN A 30 -8.42 1.79 -7.65
C ASN A 30 -7.24 2.54 -8.30
N TYR A 31 -6.87 3.73 -7.83
CA TYR A 31 -5.81 4.52 -8.46
C TYR A 31 -4.57 4.70 -7.57
N ILE A 32 -3.39 4.45 -8.12
CA ILE A 32 -2.09 4.81 -7.54
C ILE A 32 -1.54 6.03 -8.27
N GLY A 33 -1.14 7.06 -7.54
CA GLY A 33 -0.57 8.28 -8.12
C GLY A 33 0.94 8.22 -8.27
N PHE A 34 1.43 8.78 -9.38
CA PHE A 34 2.84 8.97 -9.72
C PHE A 34 3.07 10.42 -10.16
N LYS A 35 4.33 10.84 -10.29
CA LYS A 35 4.67 12.21 -10.74
C LYS A 35 4.08 12.56 -12.11
N ASN A 36 3.99 11.58 -13.00
CA ASN A 36 3.60 11.74 -14.40
C ASN A 36 2.19 11.21 -14.72
N GLY A 37 1.41 10.80 -13.72
CA GLY A 37 0.07 10.27 -13.97
C GLY A 37 -0.49 9.39 -12.87
N ILE A 38 -1.50 8.60 -13.21
CA ILE A 38 -2.17 7.67 -12.31
C ILE A 38 -2.20 6.27 -12.93
N TYR A 39 -2.03 5.25 -12.11
CA TYR A 39 -2.16 3.85 -12.49
C TYR A 39 -3.50 3.30 -12.02
N ASP A 40 -4.33 2.84 -12.96
CA ASP A 40 -5.61 2.18 -12.69
C ASP A 40 -5.40 0.68 -12.42
N LEU A 41 -5.70 0.26 -11.20
CA LEU A 41 -5.62 -1.12 -10.73
C LEU A 41 -6.74 -2.01 -11.28
N SER A 42 -7.85 -1.45 -11.74
CA SER A 42 -8.98 -2.22 -12.29
C SER A 42 -8.68 -2.68 -13.71
N ASN A 43 -8.09 -1.80 -14.51
CA ASN A 43 -7.78 -2.06 -15.92
C ASN A 43 -6.29 -2.38 -16.17
N ALA A 44 -5.43 -2.23 -15.14
CA ALA A 44 -3.98 -2.35 -15.26
C ALA A 44 -3.39 -1.41 -16.34
N THR A 45 -3.84 -0.16 -16.34
CA THR A 45 -3.43 0.85 -17.34
C THR A 45 -2.93 2.12 -16.67
N PHE A 46 -1.90 2.75 -17.26
CA PHE A 46 -1.40 4.03 -16.81
C PHE A 46 -1.99 5.18 -17.63
N ILE A 47 -2.48 6.22 -16.94
CA ILE A 47 -3.07 7.43 -17.52
C ILE A 47 -2.15 8.59 -17.20
N LEU A 48 -1.68 9.30 -18.23
CA LEU A 48 -0.80 10.46 -18.07
C LEU A 48 -1.56 11.63 -17.43
N THR A 49 -0.86 12.49 -16.69
CA THR A 49 -1.47 13.66 -16.04
C THR A 49 -2.29 14.54 -16.99
N ALA A 50 -1.87 14.64 -18.26
CA ALA A 50 -2.56 15.43 -19.27
C ALA A 50 -3.95 14.89 -19.64
N ASP A 51 -4.18 13.58 -19.46
CA ASP A 51 -5.39 12.88 -19.86
C ASP A 51 -6.37 12.65 -18.69
N ILE A 52 -6.04 13.16 -17.49
CA ILE A 52 -6.89 13.05 -16.30
C ILE A 52 -8.03 14.07 -16.40
N VAL A 53 -9.26 13.59 -16.63
CA VAL A 53 -10.45 14.42 -16.86
C VAL A 53 -11.14 14.84 -15.55
N GLU A 54 -10.92 14.12 -14.46
CA GLU A 54 -11.63 14.28 -13.19
C GLU A 54 -10.70 14.49 -11.99
N ASN A 55 -11.20 15.14 -10.93
CA ASN A 55 -10.48 15.26 -9.67
C ASN A 55 -10.46 13.91 -8.92
N ILE A 56 -9.41 13.12 -9.15
CA ILE A 56 -9.24 11.79 -8.54
C ILE A 56 -8.34 11.90 -7.30
N GLN A 57 -8.84 11.43 -6.16
CA GLN A 57 -7.99 11.19 -4.98
C GLN A 57 -7.46 9.75 -5.03
N VAL A 58 -6.16 9.61 -5.25
CA VAL A 58 -5.47 8.30 -5.25
C VAL A 58 -5.31 7.72 -3.84
N ARG A 59 -5.29 6.39 -3.71
CA ARG A 59 -5.03 5.70 -2.43
C ARG A 59 -3.62 5.89 -1.90
N THR A 60 -2.65 6.04 -2.78
CA THR A 60 -1.24 6.13 -2.46
C THR A 60 -0.57 6.94 -3.56
N TYR A 61 0.28 7.87 -3.16
CA TYR A 61 1.11 8.64 -4.07
C TYR A 61 2.56 8.22 -3.91
N ILE A 62 3.19 7.86 -5.03
CA ILE A 62 4.60 7.49 -5.11
C ILE A 62 5.31 8.65 -5.80
N ASP A 63 6.30 9.25 -5.12
CA ASP A 63 7.03 10.41 -5.62
C ASP A 63 8.08 10.06 -6.70
N SER A 64 7.67 9.27 -7.70
CA SER A 64 8.47 8.83 -8.83
C SER A 64 7.65 8.89 -10.12
N GLU A 65 8.32 9.01 -11.25
CA GLU A 65 7.70 8.79 -12.55
C GLU A 65 7.47 7.29 -12.77
N PHE A 66 6.30 6.94 -13.30
CA PHE A 66 6.00 5.60 -13.79
C PHE A 66 6.56 5.40 -15.20
N LYS A 67 7.17 4.25 -15.45
CA LYS A 67 7.74 3.86 -16.75
C LYS A 67 7.15 2.52 -17.16
N ILE A 68 6.44 2.49 -18.29
CA ILE A 68 5.77 1.29 -18.81
C ILE A 68 6.80 0.21 -19.21
N ASP A 69 7.97 0.61 -19.73
CA ASP A 69 8.96 -0.34 -20.27
C ASP A 69 9.88 -0.97 -19.23
N ASN A 70 9.56 -0.86 -17.94
CA ASN A 70 10.43 -1.27 -16.85
C ASN A 70 9.78 -2.35 -15.98
N ASP A 71 9.33 -3.43 -16.63
CA ASP A 71 8.84 -4.67 -16.00
C ASP A 71 9.91 -5.33 -15.10
N TYR A 72 11.14 -4.81 -15.11
CA TYR A 72 12.27 -5.35 -14.38
C TYR A 72 12.54 -4.57 -13.09
N ALA A 73 12.40 -5.27 -11.96
CA ALA A 73 12.72 -4.76 -10.64
C ALA A 73 14.00 -5.44 -10.12
N PRO A 74 15.20 -5.08 -10.63
CA PRO A 74 16.44 -5.84 -10.43
C PRO A 74 16.78 -6.07 -8.96
N LEU A 75 16.57 -5.07 -8.11
CA LEU A 75 16.87 -5.16 -6.68
C LEU A 75 15.90 -6.08 -5.94
N LEU A 76 14.62 -6.06 -6.32
CA LEU A 76 13.61 -6.94 -5.76
C LEU A 76 13.85 -8.38 -6.21
N ASP A 77 14.10 -8.58 -7.51
CA ASP A 77 14.39 -9.89 -8.09
C ASP A 77 15.65 -10.51 -7.48
N GLN A 78 16.72 -9.72 -7.30
CA GLN A 78 17.94 -10.19 -6.66
C GLN A 78 17.70 -10.60 -5.20
N TYR A 79 16.94 -9.80 -4.46
CA TYR A 79 16.56 -10.12 -3.09
C TYR A 79 15.73 -11.41 -3.01
N LEU A 80 14.70 -11.54 -3.86
CA LEU A 80 13.81 -12.69 -3.87
C LEU A 80 14.53 -13.97 -4.27
N ARG A 81 15.34 -13.94 -5.33
CA ARG A 81 16.17 -15.09 -5.80
C ARG A 81 17.22 -15.53 -4.79
N PHE A 82 17.63 -14.63 -3.89
CA PHE A 82 18.54 -15.00 -2.81
C PHE A 82 17.83 -15.77 -1.69
N GLN A 83 16.55 -15.50 -1.44
CA GLN A 83 15.81 -16.05 -0.30
C GLN A 83 14.90 -17.23 -0.66
N PHE A 84 14.44 -17.30 -1.90
CA PHE A 84 13.36 -18.19 -2.34
C PHE A 84 13.69 -18.86 -3.67
N ASP A 85 13.12 -20.03 -3.88
CA ASP A 85 13.09 -20.72 -5.17
C ASP A 85 12.09 -20.05 -6.14
N ASP A 86 12.23 -20.34 -7.44
CA ASP A 86 11.43 -19.67 -8.49
C ASP A 86 9.92 -19.87 -8.32
N GLU A 87 9.46 -21.03 -7.82
CA GLU A 87 8.03 -21.32 -7.58
C GLU A 87 7.50 -20.45 -6.43
N THR A 88 8.26 -20.36 -5.34
CA THR A 88 7.93 -19.47 -4.21
C THR A 88 7.93 -17.99 -4.64
N ILE A 89 8.85 -17.58 -5.52
CA ILE A 89 8.92 -16.21 -6.05
C ILE A 89 7.67 -15.89 -6.88
N GLU A 90 7.28 -16.80 -7.77
CA GLU A 90 6.05 -16.67 -8.56
C GLU A 90 4.83 -16.53 -7.64
N PHE A 91 4.76 -17.35 -6.59
CA PHE A 91 3.70 -17.23 -5.59
C PHE A 91 3.73 -15.89 -4.84
N ILE A 92 4.90 -15.40 -4.42
CA ILE A 92 5.03 -14.08 -3.78
C ILE A 92 4.54 -12.97 -4.71
N TYR A 93 4.90 -13.00 -6.00
CA TYR A 93 4.43 -12.02 -6.98
C TYR A 93 2.91 -12.10 -7.18
N PHE A 94 2.36 -13.31 -7.28
CA PHE A 94 0.92 -13.52 -7.32
C PHE A 94 0.23 -12.88 -6.10
N MET A 95 0.78 -13.08 -4.90
CA MET A 95 0.20 -12.59 -3.65
C MET A 95 0.26 -11.06 -3.53
N ILE A 96 1.37 -10.45 -3.97
CA ILE A 96 1.51 -8.99 -4.04
C ILE A 96 0.49 -8.41 -5.04
N GLY A 97 0.42 -8.97 -6.25
CA GLY A 97 -0.53 -8.54 -7.28
C GLY A 97 -1.99 -8.67 -6.80
N ARG A 98 -2.32 -9.82 -6.21
CA ARG A 98 -3.63 -10.10 -5.63
C ARG A 98 -3.99 -9.11 -4.52
N SER A 99 -3.00 -8.72 -3.74
CA SER A 99 -3.17 -7.70 -2.70
C SER A 99 -3.39 -6.32 -3.31
N MET A 100 -2.75 -5.98 -4.43
CA MET A 100 -2.92 -4.67 -5.07
C MET A 100 -4.32 -4.52 -5.70
N THR A 101 -4.86 -5.58 -6.27
CA THR A 101 -6.16 -5.58 -6.97
C THR A 101 -7.33 -5.91 -6.04
N LYS A 102 -8.45 -5.18 -6.15
CA LYS A 102 -9.69 -5.54 -5.45
C LYS A 102 -10.53 -6.44 -6.33
N LEU A 103 -10.43 -7.75 -6.14
CA LEU A 103 -11.33 -8.71 -6.79
C LEU A 103 -12.40 -9.15 -5.79
N ASN A 104 -13.65 -9.25 -6.26
CA ASN A 104 -14.77 -9.73 -5.45
C ASN A 104 -14.81 -11.26 -5.45
N ASP A 105 -13.83 -11.89 -4.82
CA ASP A 105 -13.83 -13.32 -4.57
C ASP A 105 -13.63 -13.65 -3.08
N LYS A 106 -13.85 -14.91 -2.72
CA LYS A 106 -13.74 -15.41 -1.34
C LYS A 106 -12.34 -15.96 -1.06
N PHE A 107 -11.33 -15.38 -1.70
CA PHE A 107 -9.95 -15.88 -1.61
C PHE A 107 -9.17 -15.06 -0.59
N ASP A 108 -9.17 -15.58 0.64
CA ASP A 108 -8.38 -15.04 1.75
C ASP A 108 -7.18 -15.97 2.00
N PHE A 109 -6.00 -15.38 2.18
CA PHE A 109 -4.78 -16.12 2.47
C PHE A 109 -4.01 -15.47 3.63
N MET A 110 -3.20 -16.28 4.31
CA MET A 110 -2.29 -15.82 5.35
C MET A 110 -0.89 -16.34 5.04
N VAL A 111 0.06 -15.43 4.86
CA VAL A 111 1.46 -15.79 4.62
C VAL A 111 2.18 -15.92 5.95
N PHE A 112 2.86 -17.04 6.14
CA PHE A 112 3.77 -17.29 7.24
C PHE A 112 5.20 -17.33 6.71
N LEU A 113 6.02 -16.37 7.12
CA LEU A 113 7.45 -16.37 6.82
C LEU A 113 8.20 -16.94 8.03
N PHE A 114 8.83 -18.10 7.87
CA PHE A 114 9.62 -18.78 8.90
C PHE A 114 11.09 -18.83 8.51
N GLY A 115 12.00 -18.64 9.48
CA GLY A 115 13.43 -18.77 9.27
C GLY A 115 14.25 -17.99 10.29
N GLU A 116 15.57 -18.11 10.23
CA GLU A 116 16.47 -17.49 11.20
C GLU A 116 16.42 -15.95 11.22
N GLY A 117 16.78 -15.35 12.35
CA GLY A 117 16.92 -13.89 12.47
C GLY A 117 17.90 -13.35 11.43
N GLY A 118 17.56 -12.21 10.81
CA GLY A 118 18.41 -11.60 9.77
C GLY A 118 18.19 -12.12 8.35
N SER A 119 17.31 -13.09 8.12
CA SER A 119 16.97 -13.60 6.77
C SER A 119 16.11 -12.66 5.90
N GLY A 120 16.02 -11.37 6.25
CA GLY A 120 15.30 -10.38 5.45
C GLY A 120 13.77 -10.48 5.46
N LYS A 121 13.13 -11.32 6.28
CA LYS A 121 11.64 -11.41 6.37
C LYS A 121 10.96 -10.06 6.60
N SER A 122 11.50 -9.27 7.54
CA SER A 122 10.99 -7.93 7.84
C SER A 122 11.16 -6.96 6.66
N LEU A 123 12.18 -7.16 5.81
CA LEU A 123 12.38 -6.36 4.61
C LEU A 123 11.28 -6.63 3.58
N LEU A 124 10.96 -7.89 3.29
CA LEU A 124 9.83 -8.25 2.42
C LEU A 124 8.52 -7.65 2.94
N MET A 125 8.28 -7.78 4.24
CA MET A 125 7.07 -7.23 4.86
C MET A 125 6.99 -5.71 4.77
N ASN A 126 8.11 -5.01 4.94
CA ASN A 126 8.17 -3.57 4.78
C ASN A 126 7.96 -3.16 3.31
N LEU A 127 8.54 -3.88 2.34
CA LEU A 127 8.33 -3.63 0.91
C LEU A 127 6.84 -3.74 0.53
N VAL A 128 6.18 -4.80 1.00
CA VAL A 128 4.74 -4.95 0.83
C VAL A 128 4.01 -3.79 1.51
N LYS A 129 4.34 -3.46 2.77
CA LYS A 129 3.72 -2.35 3.49
C LYS A 129 3.84 -1.00 2.76
N TYR A 130 4.99 -0.68 2.17
CA TYR A 130 5.20 0.56 1.41
C TYR A 130 4.41 0.63 0.11
N SER A 131 3.96 -0.52 -0.40
CA SER A 131 3.12 -0.61 -1.59
C SER A 131 1.63 -0.30 -1.30
N PHE A 132 1.27 -0.19 -0.02
CA PHE A 132 -0.08 0.11 0.44
C PHE A 132 -0.09 1.36 1.34
N ALA A 133 -1.27 1.96 1.49
CA ALA A 133 -1.45 3.00 2.50
C ALA A 133 -1.28 2.41 3.91
N HIS A 134 -0.79 3.22 4.85
CA HIS A 134 -0.39 2.78 6.20
C HIS A 134 -1.51 2.09 7.00
N ASP A 135 -2.76 2.44 6.70
CA ASP A 135 -3.99 1.93 7.28
C ASP A 135 -4.47 0.60 6.68
N GLN A 136 -3.91 0.15 5.55
CA GLN A 136 -4.39 -1.04 4.85
C GLN A 136 -3.68 -2.33 5.27
N VAL A 137 -2.49 -2.26 5.87
CA VAL A 137 -1.64 -3.41 6.16
C VAL A 137 -1.34 -3.54 7.66
N GLY A 138 -1.71 -4.68 8.23
CA GLY A 138 -1.34 -5.11 9.58
C GLY A 138 -0.22 -6.13 9.52
N ILE A 139 0.88 -5.90 10.26
CA ILE A 139 1.93 -6.90 10.48
C ILE A 139 1.77 -7.40 11.91
N LEU A 140 1.50 -8.70 12.06
CA LEU A 140 1.47 -9.35 13.36
C LEU A 140 2.90 -9.82 13.69
N SER A 141 3.52 -9.18 14.69
CA SER A 141 4.82 -9.58 15.22
C SER A 141 4.71 -9.90 16.71
N ASN A 142 5.55 -10.83 17.19
CA ASN A 142 5.50 -11.41 18.54
C ASN A 142 5.75 -10.40 19.69
N SER A 143 6.06 -9.14 19.41
CA SER A 143 6.63 -8.22 20.40
C SER A 143 5.63 -7.43 21.27
N HIS A 144 4.35 -7.26 20.92
CA HIS A 144 3.44 -6.41 21.72
C HIS A 144 1.94 -6.79 21.68
N GLN A 145 1.60 -8.08 21.75
CA GLN A 145 0.18 -8.49 21.81
C GLN A 145 -0.47 -8.39 23.21
N GLU A 146 0.28 -8.10 24.27
CA GLU A 146 -0.22 -8.23 25.65
C GLU A 146 -1.15 -7.10 26.15
N GLN A 147 -1.29 -5.96 25.46
CA GLN A 147 -2.15 -4.85 25.97
C GLN A 147 -3.37 -4.45 25.11
N PHE A 148 -3.36 -4.62 23.78
CA PHE A 148 -4.49 -4.17 22.91
C PHE A 148 -4.73 -5.09 21.69
N GLY A 149 -4.55 -6.40 21.89
CA GLY A 149 -4.16 -7.40 20.88
C GLY A 149 -4.91 -7.54 19.55
N LEU A 150 -6.05 -6.87 19.31
CA LEU A 150 -6.76 -6.96 18.02
C LEU A 150 -7.48 -5.66 17.60
N SER A 151 -7.60 -4.66 18.48
CA SER A 151 -8.36 -3.44 18.19
C SER A 151 -7.66 -2.54 17.17
N GLU A 152 -6.32 -2.52 17.15
CA GLU A 152 -5.52 -1.77 16.15
C GLU A 152 -5.65 -2.33 14.73
N TYR A 153 -6.10 -3.58 14.60
CA TYR A 153 -6.21 -4.25 13.30
C TYR A 153 -7.64 -4.35 12.77
N ALA A 154 -8.65 -4.06 13.59
CA ALA A 154 -10.07 -4.16 13.22
C ALA A 154 -10.47 -3.27 12.02
N LYS A 155 -9.68 -2.24 11.71
CA LYS A 155 -9.91 -1.33 10.58
C LYS A 155 -9.05 -1.65 9.34
N LYS A 156 -8.20 -2.68 9.41
CA LYS A 156 -7.25 -3.00 8.32
C LYS A 156 -7.85 -4.06 7.40
N ASN A 157 -7.66 -3.88 6.10
CA ASN A 157 -8.19 -4.78 5.08
C ASN A 157 -7.25 -5.95 4.73
N LYS A 158 -5.98 -5.91 5.18
CA LYS A 158 -5.00 -6.98 4.91
C LYS A 158 -4.12 -7.25 6.13
N PHE A 159 -3.84 -8.54 6.34
CA PHE A 159 -3.09 -9.05 7.46
C PHE A 159 -1.95 -9.94 6.98
N TYR A 160 -0.78 -9.74 7.56
CA TYR A 160 0.38 -10.60 7.36
C TYR A 160 1.00 -10.91 8.71
N ALA A 161 1.47 -12.13 8.92
CA ALA A 161 2.10 -12.52 10.17
C ALA A 161 3.56 -12.89 9.97
N VAL A 162 4.40 -12.44 10.91
CA VAL A 162 5.80 -12.81 10.98
C VAL A 162 6.02 -13.54 12.29
N MET A 163 6.40 -14.82 12.19
CA MET A 163 6.97 -15.54 13.32
C MET A 163 8.49 -15.58 13.15
N ILE A 164 9.19 -15.11 14.19
CA ILE A 164 10.63 -15.26 14.34
C ILE A 164 10.87 -16.54 15.12
#